data_AF-A0A9X2LM73-F1
#
_entry.id   AF-A0A9X2LM73-F1
#
_cell.length_a   1.000
_cell.length_b   1.000
_cell.length_c   1.000
_cell.angle_alpha   90.00
_cell.angle_beta   90.00
_cell.angle_gamma   90.00
#
_symmetry.space_group_name_H-M   'P 1'
#
loop_
_entity.id
_entity.type
_entity.pdbx_description
1 polymer ?
#
loop_
_entity_poly.entity_id
_entity_poly.type
_entity_poly.pdbx_seq_one_letter_code
_entity_poly.pdbx_strand_id
1 'polypeptide(L)'
;MRFKRLAVAGAIAVATAGSGLLATSPASAATDQFAAACSTGYACLFYHQNHTGAIYKQYSNDANYGNNHFVTSTSTRGSSGSGLVVRNNAASVDNWDFDNAITIYYSPNYAGAHQRIAAGGQANLIPSLRNNNASGKFG
;
A
#
# COMPACT_ATOMS: atom_id res chain seq x y z
N MET A 1 19.29 70.21 -30.89
CA MET A 1 20.04 69.91 -29.65
C MET A 1 20.05 68.38 -29.51
N ARG A 2 21.06 67.65 -29.99
CA ARG A 2 22.33 67.29 -29.30
C ARG A 2 22.10 66.91 -27.85
N PHE A 3 22.21 65.63 -27.47
CA PHE A 3 22.86 65.04 -26.27
C PHE A 3 22.75 63.50 -26.41
N LYS A 4 23.78 62.82 -26.95
CA LYS A 4 24.92 62.13 -26.29
C LYS A 4 24.61 60.69 -25.85
N ARG A 5 25.27 59.75 -26.53
CA ARG A 5 25.52 58.34 -26.16
C ARG A 5 26.15 58.25 -24.77
N LEU A 6 25.74 57.27 -23.96
CA LEU A 6 26.61 56.62 -22.96
C LEU A 6 26.16 55.15 -22.81
N ALA A 7 26.97 54.24 -23.33
CA ALA A 7 26.99 52.85 -22.94
C ALA A 7 27.72 52.76 -21.60
N VAL A 8 27.18 52.02 -20.63
CA VAL A 8 27.91 51.59 -19.44
C VAL A 8 27.58 50.12 -19.21
N ALA A 9 28.59 49.29 -19.45
CA ALA A 9 28.68 47.93 -18.95
C ALA A 9 28.83 47.97 -17.43
N GLY A 10 28.07 47.13 -16.73
CA GLY A 10 28.14 46.99 -15.28
C GLY A 10 27.72 45.59 -14.88
N ALA A 11 28.62 44.63 -15.04
CA ALA A 11 28.50 43.33 -14.43
C ALA A 11 28.75 43.48 -12.92
N ILE A 12 27.74 43.21 -12.10
CA ILE A 12 27.94 42.88 -10.69
C ILE A 12 27.16 41.60 -10.44
N ALA A 13 27.90 40.49 -10.45
CA ALA A 13 27.45 39.23 -9.92
C ALA A 13 27.22 39.40 -8.41
N VAL A 14 25.95 39.34 -7.98
CA VAL A 14 25.61 39.12 -6.58
C VAL A 14 25.30 37.65 -6.43
N ALA A 15 26.33 36.87 -6.12
CA ALA A 15 26.19 35.53 -5.60
C ALA A 15 25.80 35.63 -4.12
N THR A 16 24.51 35.75 -3.84
CA THR A 16 23.98 35.50 -2.49
C THR A 16 23.71 34.01 -2.34
N ALA A 17 24.60 33.35 -1.61
CA ALA A 17 24.41 32.01 -1.08
C ALA A 17 23.18 32.00 -0.17
N GLY A 18 22.07 31.45 -0.68
CA GLY A 18 20.87 31.14 0.09
C GLY A 18 20.90 29.67 0.49
N SER A 19 21.39 29.39 1.69
CA SER A 19 21.36 28.08 2.34
C SER A 19 19.94 27.73 2.80
N GLY A 20 19.54 26.48 2.60
CA GLY A 20 18.33 25.86 3.16
C GLY A 20 17.08 26.20 2.36
N LEU A 21 16.48 25.28 1.63
CA LEU A 21 15.87 24.07 2.16
C LEU A 21 16.01 22.96 1.11
N LEU A 22 16.77 21.93 1.45
CA LEU A 22 16.60 20.64 0.77
C LEU A 22 15.19 20.18 1.17
N ALA A 23 14.23 20.35 0.25
CA ALA A 23 12.99 19.60 0.30
C ALA A 23 13.36 18.13 0.07
N THR A 24 13.82 17.45 1.11
CA THR A 24 13.78 16.00 1.17
C THR A 24 12.30 15.65 1.28
N SER A 25 11.65 15.53 0.12
CA SER A 25 10.43 14.73 0.01
C SER A 25 10.69 13.44 0.79
N PRO A 26 9.81 13.00 1.71
CA PRO A 26 9.91 11.64 2.19
C PRO A 26 9.84 10.76 0.95
N ALA A 27 10.97 10.13 0.62
CA ALA A 27 10.94 9.00 -0.28
C ALA A 27 10.02 7.98 0.42
N SER A 28 8.81 7.81 -0.12
CA SER A 28 7.95 6.70 0.27
C SER A 28 8.69 5.42 -0.12
N ALA A 29 9.55 4.95 0.76
CA ALA A 29 10.23 3.67 0.67
C ALA A 29 9.21 2.57 1.00
N ALA A 30 8.19 2.43 0.15
CA ALA A 30 7.24 1.33 0.15
C ALA A 30 6.42 1.36 -1.15
N THR A 31 7.02 1.04 -2.30
CA THR A 31 6.22 0.41 -3.37
C THR A 31 7.02 -0.38 -4.42
N ASP A 32 8.35 -0.43 -4.36
CA ASP A 32 9.17 -1.24 -5.29
C ASP A 32 9.08 -2.77 -5.05
N GLN A 33 8.08 -3.25 -4.30
CA GLN A 33 7.81 -4.67 -4.12
C GLN A 33 6.87 -5.21 -5.21
N PHE A 34 7.32 -5.11 -6.46
CA PHE A 34 6.92 -5.94 -7.62
C PHE A 34 5.43 -5.94 -8.03
N ALA A 35 5.17 -6.30 -9.29
CA ALA A 35 3.88 -6.87 -9.67
C ALA A 35 3.63 -8.12 -8.83
N ALA A 36 2.99 -7.98 -7.67
CA ALA A 36 3.10 -8.98 -6.62
C ALA A 36 2.11 -10.12 -6.88
N ALA A 37 2.63 -11.31 -7.19
CA ALA A 37 1.89 -12.55 -7.00
C ALA A 37 1.88 -12.90 -5.50
N CYS A 38 0.85 -13.63 -5.08
CA CYS A 38 0.92 -14.31 -3.78
C CYS A 38 2.04 -15.35 -3.80
N SER A 39 2.62 -15.64 -2.63
CA SER A 39 3.75 -16.57 -2.51
C SER A 39 3.64 -17.37 -1.23
N THR A 40 4.26 -18.55 -1.21
CA THR A 40 4.31 -19.45 -0.06
C THR A 40 4.69 -18.72 1.24
N GLY A 41 3.95 -19.01 2.32
CA GLY A 41 4.14 -18.42 3.64
C GLY A 41 3.45 -17.08 3.85
N TYR A 42 2.55 -16.66 2.95
CA TYR A 42 1.81 -15.39 3.07
C TYR A 42 0.31 -15.62 2.95
N ALA A 43 -0.46 -14.82 3.67
CA ALA A 43 -1.87 -14.59 3.37
C ALA A 43 -2.01 -13.32 2.52
N CYS A 44 -2.63 -13.43 1.36
CA CYS A 44 -2.79 -12.33 0.42
C CYS A 44 -4.21 -11.80 0.42
N LEU A 45 -4.38 -10.55 0.80
CA LEU A 45 -5.64 -9.82 0.74
C LEU A 45 -5.72 -9.10 -0.60
N PHE A 46 -6.89 -9.14 -1.24
CA PHE A 46 -7.15 -8.51 -2.53
C PHE A 46 -8.25 -7.45 -2.41
N TYR A 47 -8.10 -6.37 -3.17
CA TYR A 47 -9.04 -5.26 -3.20
C TYR A 47 -10.42 -5.64 -3.77
N HIS A 48 -10.47 -6.55 -4.75
CA HIS A 48 -11.72 -7.08 -5.28
C HIS A 48 -11.98 -8.52 -4.84
N GLN A 49 -13.21 -8.97 -5.08
CA GLN A 49 -13.58 -10.37 -4.96
C GLN A 49 -12.87 -11.21 -6.02
N ASN A 50 -12.88 -12.53 -5.83
CA ASN A 50 -12.30 -13.52 -6.73
C ASN A 50 -10.79 -13.34 -6.94
N HIS A 51 -10.09 -12.80 -5.93
CA HIS A 51 -8.63 -12.66 -5.90
C HIS A 51 -8.10 -11.78 -7.04
N THR A 52 -8.76 -10.63 -7.25
CA THR A 52 -8.41 -9.64 -8.29
C THR A 52 -8.17 -8.24 -7.71
N GLY A 53 -7.60 -7.35 -8.50
CA GLY A 53 -7.17 -6.02 -8.08
C GLY A 53 -5.82 -6.02 -7.39
N ALA A 54 -5.53 -4.92 -6.70
CA ALA A 54 -4.33 -4.73 -5.92
C ALA A 54 -4.27 -5.69 -4.73
N ILE A 55 -3.06 -5.99 -4.29
CA ILE A 55 -2.75 -7.07 -3.34
C ILE A 55 -2.00 -6.53 -2.12
N TYR A 56 -2.28 -7.08 -0.95
CA TYR A 56 -1.50 -6.90 0.26
C TYR A 56 -1.09 -8.26 0.80
N LYS A 57 0.21 -8.45 1.02
CA LYS A 57 0.78 -9.71 1.50
C LYS A 57 1.07 -9.60 2.99
N GLN A 58 0.40 -10.40 3.79
CA GLN A 58 0.64 -10.51 5.22
C GLN A 58 1.49 -11.75 5.52
N TYR A 59 2.62 -11.56 6.20
CA TYR A 59 3.53 -12.65 6.62
C TYR A 59 3.39 -13.01 8.11
N SER A 60 3.06 -12.04 8.95
CA SER A 60 2.93 -12.21 10.40
C SER A 60 1.59 -11.67 10.89
N ASN A 61 1.27 -11.88 12.17
CA ASN A 61 0.07 -11.32 12.77
C ASN A 61 0.06 -9.79 12.67
N ASP A 62 -1.04 -9.22 12.18
CA ASP A 62 -1.21 -7.77 12.04
C ASP A 62 -2.48 -7.34 12.76
N ALA A 63 -2.30 -6.64 13.87
CA ALA A 63 -3.40 -6.19 14.72
C ALA A 63 -4.15 -4.98 14.16
N ASN A 64 -3.64 -4.30 13.12
CA ASN A 64 -4.27 -3.12 12.55
C ASN A 64 -3.77 -2.80 11.13
N TYR A 65 -4.62 -3.04 10.14
CA TYR A 65 -4.37 -2.71 8.74
C TYR A 65 -4.36 -1.21 8.37
N GLY A 66 -4.43 -0.32 9.37
CA GLY A 66 -4.59 1.13 9.16
C GLY A 66 -3.40 1.81 8.47
N ASN A 67 -2.21 1.22 8.50
CA ASN A 67 -1.00 1.76 7.87
C ASN A 67 -0.49 0.93 6.69
N ASN A 68 -1.23 -0.14 6.36
CA ASN A 68 -0.89 -1.10 5.34
C ASN A 68 -1.57 -0.66 4.05
N HIS A 69 -0.85 -0.72 2.93
CA HIS A 69 -1.37 -0.29 1.65
C HIS A 69 -1.32 -1.44 0.65
N PHE A 70 -2.33 -1.52 -0.21
CA PHE A 70 -2.29 -2.42 -1.34
C PHE A 70 -1.24 -1.96 -2.36
N VAL A 71 -0.59 -2.92 -3.00
CA VAL A 71 0.31 -2.69 -4.13
C VAL A 71 -0.25 -3.29 -5.41
N THR A 72 0.24 -2.83 -6.55
CA THR A 72 -0.15 -3.37 -7.86
C THR A 72 0.12 -4.87 -7.93
N SER A 73 -0.91 -5.66 -8.27
CA SER A 73 -0.78 -7.11 -8.47
C SER A 73 -0.19 -7.43 -9.85
N THR A 74 -0.08 -8.72 -10.18
CA THR A 74 0.23 -9.18 -11.54
C THR A 74 -0.75 -8.61 -12.57
N SER A 75 -0.28 -8.44 -13.82
CA SER A 75 -1.09 -7.88 -14.92
C SER A 75 -2.43 -8.60 -15.12
N THR A 76 -2.49 -9.91 -14.87
CA THR A 76 -3.70 -10.73 -15.00
C THR A 76 -4.76 -10.44 -13.94
N ARG A 77 -4.37 -9.89 -12.79
CA ARG A 77 -5.27 -9.54 -11.67
C ARG A 77 -5.60 -8.05 -11.63
N GLY A 78 -4.78 -7.21 -12.27
CA GLY A 78 -4.99 -5.77 -12.37
C GLY A 78 -4.42 -4.96 -11.19
N SER A 79 -4.66 -3.66 -11.21
CA SER A 79 -4.06 -2.68 -10.28
C SER A 79 -5.08 -1.85 -9.49
N SER A 80 -6.38 -2.13 -9.65
CA SER A 80 -7.42 -1.37 -8.96
C SER A 80 -7.29 -1.51 -7.44
N GLY A 81 -7.29 -0.37 -6.74
CA GLY A 81 -7.06 -0.27 -5.30
C GLY A 81 -5.61 -0.08 -4.87
N SER A 82 -4.65 -0.02 -5.81
CA SER A 82 -3.24 0.22 -5.49
C SER A 82 -3.05 1.57 -4.78
N GLY A 83 -2.25 1.58 -3.72
CA GLY A 83 -2.03 2.75 -2.87
C GLY A 83 -3.15 3.02 -1.85
N LEU A 84 -4.26 2.28 -1.87
CA LEU A 84 -5.30 2.40 -0.84
C LEU A 84 -4.92 1.62 0.42
N VAL A 85 -5.37 2.13 1.57
CA VAL A 85 -5.22 1.45 2.86
C VAL A 85 -5.98 0.13 2.85
N VAL A 86 -5.38 -0.93 3.42
CA VAL A 86 -5.95 -2.28 3.44
C VAL A 86 -7.18 -2.39 4.34
N ARG A 87 -7.18 -1.63 5.44
CA ARG A 87 -8.34 -1.53 6.33
C ARG A 87 -9.56 -1.04 5.55
N ASN A 88 -10.68 -1.74 5.72
CA ASN A 88 -11.98 -1.47 5.11
C ASN A 88 -12.00 -1.55 3.57
N ASN A 89 -11.02 -2.20 2.95
CA ASN A 89 -10.92 -2.25 1.48
C ASN A 89 -10.61 -3.64 0.93
N ALA A 90 -10.39 -4.66 1.77
CA ALA A 90 -10.18 -6.02 1.27
C ALA A 90 -11.52 -6.71 0.99
N ALA A 91 -11.56 -7.51 -0.07
CA ALA A 91 -12.75 -8.23 -0.51
C ALA A 91 -12.55 -9.73 -0.70
N SER A 92 -11.32 -10.20 -0.89
CA SER A 92 -11.00 -11.64 -0.90
C SER A 92 -9.61 -11.92 -0.34
N VAL A 93 -9.37 -13.19 0.02
CA VAL A 93 -8.13 -13.67 0.63
C VAL A 93 -7.71 -14.98 -0.04
N ASP A 94 -6.43 -15.07 -0.39
CA ASP A 94 -5.76 -16.29 -0.84
C ASP A 94 -4.63 -16.60 0.16
N ASN A 95 -4.76 -17.67 0.94
CA ASN A 95 -3.81 -18.06 1.95
C ASN A 95 -2.79 -19.06 1.38
N TRP A 96 -1.59 -18.57 1.11
CA TRP A 96 -0.45 -19.35 0.67
C TRP A 96 0.45 -19.80 1.83
N ASP A 97 0.05 -19.57 3.08
CA ASP A 97 0.58 -20.33 4.21
C ASP A 97 -0.10 -21.70 4.23
N PHE A 98 0.70 -22.76 4.08
CA PHE A 98 0.24 -24.16 4.07
C PHE A 98 0.31 -24.82 5.45
N ASP A 99 0.88 -24.14 6.44
CA ASP A 99 1.04 -24.62 7.81
C ASP A 99 0.00 -23.98 8.75
N ASN A 100 -0.39 -22.72 8.47
CA ASN A 100 -1.30 -21.95 9.33
C ASN A 100 -2.53 -21.44 8.57
N ALA A 101 -3.67 -21.40 9.27
CA ALA A 101 -4.83 -20.68 8.77
C ALA A 101 -4.71 -19.19 9.10
N ILE A 102 -5.30 -18.35 8.27
CA ILE A 102 -5.43 -16.91 8.53
C ILE A 102 -6.87 -16.60 8.94
N THR A 103 -7.03 -15.81 9.99
CA THR A 103 -8.35 -15.30 10.41
C THR A 103 -8.39 -13.79 10.20
N ILE A 104 -9.36 -13.30 9.42
CA ILE A 104 -9.59 -11.87 9.18
C ILE A 104 -10.70 -11.38 10.09
N TYR A 105 -10.50 -10.21 10.69
CA TYR A 105 -11.40 -9.63 11.69
C TYR A 105 -11.94 -8.26 11.26
N TYR A 106 -13.15 -7.94 11.71
CA TYR A 106 -13.83 -6.67 11.48
C TYR A 106 -13.16 -5.49 12.20
N SER A 107 -12.59 -5.73 13.38
CA SER A 107 -11.97 -4.69 14.21
C SER A 107 -10.47 -4.90 14.42
N PRO A 108 -9.73 -3.84 14.79
CA PRO A 108 -8.35 -3.98 15.24
C PRO A 108 -8.24 -4.91 16.45
N ASN A 109 -7.01 -5.40 16.70
CA ASN A 109 -6.70 -6.30 17.81
C ASN A 109 -7.51 -7.61 17.79
N TYR A 110 -7.82 -8.12 16.59
CA TYR A 110 -8.44 -9.44 16.38
C TYR A 110 -9.83 -9.59 17.02
N ALA A 111 -10.66 -8.55 16.88
CA ALA A 111 -11.98 -8.49 17.51
C ALA A 111 -13.14 -8.45 16.51
N GLY A 112 -14.32 -8.86 16.98
CA GLY A 112 -15.58 -8.78 16.26
C GLY A 112 -15.86 -9.95 15.32
N ALA A 113 -16.73 -9.69 14.33
CA ALA A 113 -17.01 -10.64 13.27
C ALA A 113 -15.71 -11.05 12.58
N HIS A 114 -15.60 -12.33 12.24
CA HIS A 114 -14.38 -12.87 11.67
C HIS A 114 -14.66 -14.01 10.71
N GLN A 115 -13.70 -14.29 9.85
CA GLN A 115 -13.71 -15.40 8.92
C GLN A 115 -12.33 -16.03 8.93
N ARG A 116 -12.30 -17.33 9.20
CA ARG A 116 -11.09 -18.15 9.12
C ARG A 116 -10.98 -18.75 7.72
N ILE A 117 -9.80 -18.62 7.11
CA ILE A 117 -9.43 -19.19 5.83
C ILE A 117 -8.35 -20.23 6.14
N ALA A 118 -8.62 -21.48 5.76
CA ALA A 118 -7.74 -22.61 6.05
C ALA A 118 -6.32 -22.41 5.48
N ALA A 119 -5.36 -23.18 5.99
CA ALA A 119 -4.03 -23.28 5.38
C ALA A 119 -4.16 -23.74 3.92
N GLY A 120 -3.47 -23.06 2.99
CA GLY A 120 -3.62 -23.27 1.55
C GLY A 120 -5.01 -22.93 0.98
N GLY A 121 -5.88 -22.30 1.77
CA GLY A 121 -7.26 -22.01 1.42
C GLY A 121 -7.45 -20.61 0.82
N GLN A 122 -8.57 -20.41 0.15
CA GLN A 122 -8.94 -19.11 -0.42
C GLN A 122 -10.43 -18.84 -0.23
N ALA A 123 -10.82 -17.58 -0.10
CA ALA A 123 -12.22 -17.19 0.07
C ALA A 123 -12.50 -15.73 -0.32
N ASN A 124 -13.70 -15.50 -0.84
CA ASN A 124 -14.31 -14.18 -0.77
C ASN A 124 -14.68 -13.88 0.69
N LEU A 125 -14.44 -12.64 1.13
CA LEU A 125 -14.84 -12.24 2.47
C LEU A 125 -16.36 -12.19 2.57
N ILE A 126 -16.89 -12.69 3.69
CA ILE A 126 -18.32 -12.62 4.02
C ILE A 126 -18.80 -11.15 4.04
N PRO A 127 -20.09 -10.89 3.83
CA PRO A 127 -20.62 -9.52 3.70
C PRO A 127 -20.25 -8.58 4.85
N SER A 128 -20.13 -9.09 6.08
CA SER A 128 -19.75 -8.28 7.24
C SER A 128 -18.28 -7.87 7.27
N LEU A 129 -17.40 -8.55 6.51
CA LEU A 129 -15.96 -8.28 6.47
C LEU A 129 -15.50 -7.64 5.16
N ARG A 130 -16.21 -7.91 4.07
CA ARG A 130 -15.92 -7.32 2.77
C ARG A 130 -15.99 -5.80 2.89
N ASN A 131 -14.88 -5.13 2.59
CA ASN A 131 -14.69 -3.68 2.73
C ASN A 131 -14.90 -3.16 4.16
N ASN A 132 -14.72 -4.02 5.17
CA ASN A 132 -14.84 -3.67 6.59
C ASN A 132 -13.80 -4.41 7.45
N ASN A 133 -12.78 -5.01 6.83
CA ASN A 133 -11.70 -5.73 7.51
C ASN A 133 -10.75 -4.76 8.22
N ALA A 134 -10.19 -5.15 9.36
CA ALA A 134 -9.27 -4.30 10.11
C ALA A 134 -8.03 -4.99 10.68
N SER A 135 -8.04 -6.30 10.87
CA SER A 135 -6.85 -7.04 11.33
C SER A 135 -6.86 -8.49 10.83
N GLY A 136 -5.69 -9.15 10.91
CA GLY A 136 -5.53 -10.54 10.51
C GLY A 136 -4.52 -11.29 11.39
N LYS A 137 -4.87 -12.52 11.77
CA LYS A 137 -4.05 -13.36 12.66
C LYS A 137 -3.90 -14.76 12.12
N PHE A 138 -2.66 -15.23 12.04
CA PHE A 138 -2.31 -16.62 11.79
C PHE A 138 -2.46 -17.47 13.06
N GLY A 139 -2.88 -18.72 12.87
CA GLY A 139 -2.94 -19.75 13.90
C GLY A 139 -4.02 -20.78 13.57
#